data_AF-A0A2G5CKN0-F1
#
_entry.id   AF-A0A2G5CKN0-F1
#
_cell.length_a   1.000
_cell.length_b   1.000
_cell.length_c   1.000
_cell.angle_alpha   90.00
_cell.angle_beta   90.00
_cell.angle_gamma   90.00
#
_symmetry.space_group_name_H-M   'P 1'
#
loop_
_entity.id
_entity.type
_entity.pdbx_description
1 polymer ?
#
loop_
_entity_poly.entity_id
_entity_poly.type
_entity_poly.pdbx_seq_one_letter_code
_entity_poly.pdbx_strand_id
1 'polypeptide(L)'
;MEWGLDKGWGDVAETVKETMRSLSEVLQAPDPLNVEKFFSRVPTTFNIVIFSPHGYFGQADVLGLPDTGGQVVYILDQVRAMEEELLFRIKKQGLGVKPQILVVTRLIPDARGTKCNQELESIFNTKHSHILRVPFRTEKGVLRQ
;
A
#
# COMPACT_ATOMS: atom_id res chain seq x y z
N MET A 1 29.92 -9.53 5.56
CA MET A 1 28.98 -10.64 5.35
C MET A 1 29.77 -11.82 4.83
N GLU A 2 30.16 -12.72 5.72
CA GLU A 2 31.04 -13.86 5.39
C GLU A 2 30.26 -15.05 4.79
N TRP A 3 28.95 -15.10 5.05
CA TRP A 3 28.05 -16.21 4.68
C TRP A 3 27.07 -15.89 3.55
N GLY A 4 27.18 -14.71 2.91
CA GLY A 4 26.29 -14.32 1.81
C GLY A 4 24.84 -14.00 2.20
N LEU A 5 24.57 -13.71 3.47
CA LEU A 5 23.23 -13.41 3.99
C LEU A 5 23.03 -11.91 4.22
N ASP A 6 22.16 -11.30 3.41
CA ASP A 6 21.71 -9.91 3.57
C ASP A 6 20.71 -9.73 4.72
N LYS A 7 20.29 -8.49 4.99
CA LYS A 7 19.23 -8.17 5.94
C LYS A 7 17.85 -8.66 5.46
N GLY A 8 16.88 -8.78 6.36
CA GLY A 8 15.51 -9.18 6.01
C GLY A 8 15.06 -10.53 6.57
N TRP A 9 15.93 -11.24 7.31
CA TRP A 9 15.60 -12.52 7.93
C TRP A 9 14.89 -12.38 9.29
N GLY A 10 15.02 -11.20 9.93
CA GLY A 10 14.49 -10.93 11.25
C GLY A 10 15.15 -9.72 11.91
N ASP A 11 14.45 -9.10 12.84
CA ASP A 11 14.94 -8.03 13.71
C ASP A 11 15.79 -8.53 14.88
N VAL A 12 15.45 -9.72 15.40
CA VAL A 12 16.16 -10.41 16.48
C VAL A 12 16.56 -11.83 16.08
N ALA A 13 17.52 -12.41 16.81
CA ALA A 13 18.05 -13.75 16.52
C ALA A 13 16.98 -14.85 16.50
N GLU A 14 15.94 -14.71 17.31
CA GLU A 14 14.78 -15.62 17.31
C GLU A 14 14.03 -15.57 15.97
N THR A 15 13.60 -14.38 15.51
CA THR A 15 12.94 -14.20 14.21
C THR A 15 13.81 -14.71 13.06
N VAL A 16 15.11 -14.40 13.09
CA VAL A 16 16.09 -14.88 12.09
C VAL A 16 16.10 -16.41 12.02
N LYS A 17 16.20 -17.07 13.18
CA LYS A 17 16.21 -18.52 13.28
C LYS A 17 14.92 -19.14 12.74
N GLU A 18 13.77 -18.55 13.03
CA GLU A 18 12.49 -19.04 12.53
C GLU A 18 12.36 -18.91 11.01
N THR A 19 12.73 -17.77 10.44
CA THR A 19 12.68 -17.54 8.99
C THR A 19 13.63 -18.49 8.26
N MET A 20 14.85 -18.67 8.77
CA MET A 20 15.84 -19.61 8.22
C MET A 20 15.39 -21.06 8.31
N ARG A 21 14.74 -21.46 9.41
CA ARG A 21 14.17 -22.80 9.54
C ARG A 21 13.05 -23.01 8.52
N SER A 22 12.16 -22.02 8.35
CA SER A 22 11.09 -22.09 7.35
C SER A 22 11.65 -22.23 5.92
N LEU A 23 12.75 -21.54 5.60
CA LEU A 23 13.44 -21.73 4.33
C LEU A 23 13.99 -23.14 4.19
N SER A 24 14.65 -23.66 5.23
CA SER A 24 15.18 -25.03 5.23
C SER A 24 14.10 -26.08 5.03
N GLU A 25 12.93 -25.91 5.64
CA GLU A 25 11.75 -26.77 5.47
C GLU A 25 11.33 -26.79 3.98
N VAL A 26 11.19 -25.61 3.36
CA VAL A 26 10.82 -25.49 1.93
C VAL A 26 11.86 -26.13 1.01
N LEU A 27 13.15 -26.00 1.29
CA LEU A 27 14.22 -26.58 0.45
C LEU A 27 14.30 -28.11 0.56
N GLN A 28 13.96 -28.67 1.72
CA GLN A 28 14.03 -30.12 1.95
C GLN A 28 12.78 -30.85 1.45
N ALA A 29 11.60 -30.30 1.73
CA ALA A 29 10.32 -30.89 1.37
C ALA A 29 9.29 -29.77 1.10
N PRO A 30 9.19 -29.29 -0.14
CA PRO A 30 8.26 -28.23 -0.48
C PRO A 30 6.82 -28.77 -0.44
N ASP A 31 5.98 -28.12 0.36
CA ASP A 31 4.53 -28.29 0.36
C ASP A 31 3.83 -26.92 0.52
N PRO A 32 2.55 -26.81 0.16
CA PRO A 32 1.84 -25.53 0.16
C PRO A 32 1.90 -24.78 1.49
N LEU A 33 1.84 -25.48 2.63
CA LEU A 33 1.83 -24.87 3.95
C LEU A 33 3.20 -24.30 4.32
N ASN A 34 4.27 -25.06 4.05
CA ASN A 34 5.63 -24.60 4.31
C ASN A 34 6.03 -23.43 3.41
N VAL A 35 5.60 -23.46 2.15
CA VAL A 35 5.81 -22.38 1.17
C VAL A 35 5.08 -21.12 1.62
N GLU A 36 3.80 -21.22 1.98
CA GLU A 36 3.01 -20.09 2.49
C GLU A 36 3.63 -19.49 3.76
N LYS A 37 4.01 -20.35 4.72
CA LYS A 37 4.67 -19.93 5.96
C LYS A 37 5.96 -19.14 5.69
N PHE A 38 6.78 -19.59 4.74
CA PHE A 38 8.00 -18.88 4.36
C PHE A 38 7.68 -17.54 3.69
N PHE A 39 6.86 -17.53 2.64
CA PHE A 39 6.54 -16.30 1.90
C PHE A 39 5.76 -15.27 2.73
N SER A 40 4.99 -15.70 3.74
CA SER A 40 4.34 -14.79 4.68
C SER A 40 5.33 -13.98 5.52
N ARG A 41 6.56 -14.50 5.70
CA ARG A 41 7.64 -13.87 6.48
C ARG A 41 8.55 -13.02 5.61
N VAL A 42 8.84 -13.43 4.37
CA VAL A 42 9.72 -12.66 3.49
C VAL A 42 9.10 -11.31 3.16
N PRO A 43 9.79 -10.18 3.44
CA PRO A 43 9.25 -8.86 3.16
C PRO A 43 9.39 -8.56 1.66
N THR A 44 8.33 -8.81 0.89
CA THR A 44 8.30 -8.61 -0.57
C THR A 44 7.58 -7.33 -1.00
N THR A 45 6.62 -6.87 -0.20
CA THR A 45 5.77 -5.73 -0.52
C THR A 45 6.18 -4.50 0.27
N PHE A 46 6.48 -3.41 -0.44
CA PHE A 46 6.83 -2.11 0.17
C PHE A 46 6.07 -0.94 -0.48
N ASN A 47 5.92 -1.00 -1.80
CA ASN A 47 5.20 0.00 -2.59
C ASN A 47 3.90 -0.61 -3.12
N ILE A 48 2.78 0.08 -2.90
CA ILE A 48 1.46 -0.38 -3.31
C ILE A 48 0.76 0.73 -4.08
N VAL A 49 0.13 0.36 -5.20
CA VAL A 49 -0.72 1.25 -5.98
C VAL A 49 -2.13 0.67 -6.02
N ILE A 50 -3.11 1.46 -5.63
CA ILE A 50 -4.53 1.12 -5.64
C ILE A 50 -5.22 2.04 -6.65
N PHE A 51 -6.00 1.49 -7.57
CA PHE A 51 -6.73 2.28 -8.56
C PHE A 51 -8.20 2.45 -8.16
N SER A 52 -8.67 3.69 -8.14
CA SER A 52 -10.08 4.03 -7.99
C SER A 52 -10.44 5.23 -8.89
N PRO A 53 -10.53 5.05 -10.22
CA PRO A 53 -10.58 6.16 -11.16
C PRO A 53 -11.91 6.93 -11.21
N HIS A 54 -13.01 6.29 -10.83
CA HIS A 54 -14.36 6.85 -10.91
C HIS A 54 -14.77 7.56 -9.60
N GLY A 55 -15.77 8.43 -9.71
CA GLY A 55 -16.33 9.17 -8.57
C GLY A 55 -15.45 10.30 -8.04
N TYR A 56 -15.93 10.94 -6.97
CA TYR A 56 -15.21 11.97 -6.24
C TYR A 56 -14.44 11.33 -5.09
N PHE A 57 -13.18 10.97 -5.34
CA PHE A 57 -12.36 10.33 -4.32
C PHE A 57 -11.68 11.37 -3.43
N GLY A 58 -12.06 11.42 -2.15
CA GLY A 58 -11.52 12.34 -1.15
C GLY A 58 -11.90 11.94 0.27
N GLN A 59 -11.37 12.66 1.26
CA GLN A 59 -11.52 12.30 2.68
C GLN A 59 -12.57 13.14 3.42
N ALA A 60 -13.03 14.24 2.81
CA ALA A 60 -14.03 15.13 3.36
C ALA A 60 -14.90 15.67 2.22
N ASP A 61 -16.17 15.93 2.54
CA ASP A 61 -17.13 16.62 1.65
C ASP A 61 -17.42 15.92 0.31
N VAL A 62 -17.10 14.63 0.17
CA VAL A 62 -17.33 13.84 -1.06
C VAL A 62 -18.50 12.85 -0.96
N LEU A 63 -18.88 12.44 0.26
CA LEU A 63 -19.95 11.44 0.43
C LEU A 63 -21.29 12.01 -0.02
N GLY A 64 -22.01 11.26 -0.86
CA GLY A 64 -23.27 11.68 -1.47
C GLY A 64 -23.12 12.35 -2.84
N LEU A 65 -21.89 12.61 -3.32
CA LEU A 65 -21.65 13.00 -4.70
C LEU A 65 -21.86 11.80 -5.65
N PRO A 66 -22.13 12.05 -6.95
CA PRO A 66 -22.29 10.98 -7.94
C PRO A 66 -21.11 9.99 -7.92
N ASP A 67 -21.41 8.70 -8.05
CA ASP A 67 -20.44 7.60 -8.04
C ASP A 67 -19.53 7.55 -6.80
N THR A 68 -19.96 8.17 -5.69
CA THR A 68 -19.17 8.30 -4.46
C THR A 68 -19.92 7.71 -3.27
N GLY A 69 -19.35 6.67 -2.66
CA GLY A 69 -20.01 5.96 -1.56
C GLY A 69 -19.09 4.98 -0.85
N GLY A 70 -19.59 3.77 -0.57
CA GLY A 70 -18.89 2.77 0.23
C GLY A 70 -17.49 2.40 -0.28
N GLN A 71 -17.24 2.47 -1.58
CA GLN A 71 -15.91 2.23 -2.17
C GLN A 71 -14.83 3.17 -1.62
N VAL A 72 -15.14 4.45 -1.43
CA VAL A 72 -14.16 5.43 -0.91
C VAL A 72 -13.81 5.09 0.53
N VAL A 73 -14.83 4.83 1.35
CA VAL A 73 -14.65 4.46 2.76
C VAL A 73 -13.84 3.16 2.87
N TYR A 74 -14.21 2.15 2.08
CA TYR A 74 -13.52 0.87 2.04
C TYR A 74 -12.02 1.01 1.71
N ILE A 75 -11.68 1.77 0.66
CA ILE A 75 -10.29 1.96 0.27
C ILE A 75 -9.51 2.74 1.33
N LEU A 76 -10.10 3.78 1.92
CA LEU A 76 -9.42 4.56 2.96
C LEU A 76 -9.16 3.71 4.22
N ASP A 77 -10.11 2.87 4.63
CA ASP A 77 -9.92 1.95 5.76
C ASP A 77 -8.88 0.86 5.44
N GLN A 78 -8.95 0.30 4.23
CA GLN A 78 -7.98 -0.68 3.73
C GLN A 78 -6.55 -0.12 3.76
N VAL A 79 -6.35 1.10 3.26
CA VAL A 79 -5.02 1.72 3.22
C VAL A 79 -4.43 1.90 4.61
N ARG A 80 -5.24 2.32 5.60
CA ARG A 80 -4.78 2.47 6.99
C ARG A 80 -4.32 1.14 7.57
N ALA A 81 -5.14 0.10 7.43
CA ALA A 81 -4.81 -1.25 7.91
C ALA A 81 -3.58 -1.81 7.20
N MET A 82 -3.45 -1.59 5.89
CA MET A 82 -2.30 -2.04 5.10
C MET A 82 -1.01 -1.34 5.51
N GLU A 83 -1.03 -0.02 5.73
CA GLU A 83 0.17 0.70 6.18
C GLU A 83 0.66 0.20 7.53
N GLU A 84 -0.26 -0.01 8.48
CA GLU A 84 0.06 -0.56 9.81
C GLU A 84 0.73 -1.94 9.71
N GLU A 85 0.14 -2.84 8.93
CA GLU A 85 0.69 -4.19 8.72
C GLU A 85 2.05 -4.16 8.00
N LEU A 86 2.22 -3.30 6.98
CA LEU A 86 3.49 -3.15 6.29
C LEU A 86 4.59 -2.65 7.25
N LEU A 87 4.30 -1.61 8.03
CA LEU A 87 5.24 -1.08 9.04
C LEU A 87 5.64 -2.17 10.04
N PHE A 88 4.68 -2.96 10.51
CA PHE A 88 4.93 -4.08 11.40
C PHE A 88 5.84 -5.13 10.78
N ARG A 89 5.53 -5.60 9.56
CA ARG A 89 6.33 -6.63 8.86
C ARG A 89 7.74 -6.17 8.54
N ILE A 90 7.88 -4.95 8.02
CA ILE A 90 9.18 -4.34 7.70
C ILE A 90 10.05 -4.30 8.95
N LYS A 91 9.50 -3.81 10.07
CA LYS A 91 10.20 -3.74 11.34
C LYS A 91 10.60 -5.13 11.83
N LYS A 92 9.66 -6.09 11.83
CA LYS A 92 9.89 -7.47 12.28
C LYS A 92 10.97 -8.20 11.48
N GLN A 93 11.19 -7.81 10.23
CA GLN A 93 12.28 -8.35 9.40
C GLN A 93 13.59 -7.57 9.50
N GLY A 94 13.70 -6.63 10.43
CA GLY A 94 14.91 -5.86 10.67
C GLY A 94 15.24 -4.86 9.54
N LEU A 95 14.22 -4.45 8.78
CA LEU A 95 14.37 -3.50 7.68
C LEU A 95 13.98 -2.08 8.12
N GLY A 96 14.66 -1.08 7.55
CA GLY A 96 14.42 0.35 7.81
C GLY A 96 13.77 1.09 6.64
N VAL A 97 13.28 0.36 5.63
CA VAL A 97 12.59 0.95 4.48
C VAL A 97 11.24 1.52 4.93
N LYS A 98 10.81 2.62 4.32
CA LYS A 98 9.47 3.17 4.55
C LYS A 98 8.54 2.62 3.47
N PRO A 99 7.37 2.06 3.82
CA PRO A 99 6.41 1.66 2.81
C PRO A 99 5.89 2.89 2.07
N GLN A 100 5.21 2.70 0.94
CA GLN A 100 4.47 3.76 0.26
C GLN A 100 3.19 3.19 -0.34
N ILE A 101 2.06 3.82 -0.05
CA ILE A 101 0.76 3.44 -0.65
C ILE A 101 0.21 4.63 -1.42
N LEU A 102 -0.10 4.43 -2.70
CA LEU A 102 -0.70 5.43 -3.57
C LEU A 102 -2.10 4.98 -4.01
N VAL A 103 -3.12 5.77 -3.65
CA VAL A 103 -4.46 5.63 -4.22
C VAL A 103 -4.55 6.53 -5.45
N VAL A 104 -4.49 5.94 -6.63
CA VAL A 104 -4.56 6.65 -7.90
C VAL A 104 -6.01 6.81 -8.33
N THR A 105 -6.43 8.06 -8.50
CA THR A 105 -7.79 8.44 -8.88
C THR A 105 -7.78 9.59 -9.89
N ARG A 106 -8.95 9.97 -10.39
CA ARG A 106 -9.08 11.08 -11.34
C ARG A 106 -8.89 12.41 -10.63
N LEU A 107 -8.13 13.32 -11.25
CA LEU A 107 -8.14 14.74 -10.91
C LEU A 107 -9.33 15.42 -11.59
N ILE A 108 -10.15 16.11 -10.80
CA ILE A 108 -11.33 16.85 -11.26
C ILE A 108 -11.03 18.34 -11.06
N PRO A 109 -10.60 19.07 -12.12
CA PRO A 109 -10.09 20.44 -11.98
C PRO A 109 -11.10 21.42 -11.38
N ASP A 110 -12.36 21.28 -11.77
CA ASP A 110 -13.43 22.22 -11.43
C ASP A 110 -14.20 21.82 -10.15
N ALA A 111 -13.72 20.82 -9.42
CA ALA A 111 -14.33 20.39 -8.16
C ALA A 111 -14.28 21.52 -7.11
N ARG A 112 -15.45 21.92 -6.61
CA ARG A 112 -15.61 22.93 -5.55
C ARG A 112 -16.04 22.28 -4.25
N GLY A 113 -15.59 22.83 -3.12
CA GLY A 113 -15.94 22.32 -1.79
C GLY A 113 -15.26 21.00 -1.42
N THR A 114 -14.41 20.43 -2.28
CA THR A 114 -13.64 19.21 -2.01
C THR A 114 -12.18 19.42 -2.40
N LYS A 115 -11.32 18.44 -2.10
CA LYS A 115 -9.92 18.41 -2.54
C LYS A 115 -9.70 17.62 -3.84
N CYS A 116 -10.74 17.29 -4.59
CA CYS A 116 -10.62 16.46 -5.81
C CYS A 116 -9.82 17.13 -6.95
N ASN A 117 -9.52 18.42 -6.83
CA ASN A 117 -8.64 19.18 -7.71
C ASN A 117 -7.17 19.24 -7.23
N GLN A 118 -6.85 18.70 -6.05
CA GLN A 118 -5.49 18.65 -5.51
C GLN A 118 -4.79 17.37 -5.96
N GLU A 119 -3.67 17.51 -6.67
CA GLU A 119 -2.91 16.39 -7.25
C GLU A 119 -2.43 15.38 -6.22
N LEU A 120 -1.96 15.84 -5.06
CA LEU A 120 -1.45 14.98 -3.99
C LEU A 120 -2.11 15.34 -2.66
N GLU A 121 -2.65 14.35 -1.96
CA GLU A 121 -3.27 14.51 -0.65
C GLU A 121 -2.86 13.37 0.29
N SER A 122 -2.31 13.69 1.46
CA SER A 122 -1.99 12.68 2.48
C SER A 122 -3.25 12.07 3.08
N ILE A 123 -3.27 10.74 3.26
CA ILE A 123 -4.40 10.04 3.87
C ILE A 123 -4.33 10.21 5.41
N PHE A 124 -5.44 10.58 6.03
CA PHE A 124 -5.55 10.78 7.47
C PHE A 124 -5.23 9.50 8.22
N ASN A 125 -4.53 9.67 9.35
CA ASN A 125 -4.05 8.60 10.22
C ASN A 125 -3.06 7.65 9.53
N THR A 126 -2.35 8.14 8.51
CA THR A 126 -1.24 7.42 7.86
C THR A 126 -0.01 8.34 7.77
N LYS A 127 1.18 7.75 7.60
CA LYS A 127 2.46 8.47 7.47
C LYS A 127 3.02 8.40 6.05
N HIS A 128 2.66 7.37 5.30
CA HIS A 128 3.28 7.01 4.03
C HIS A 128 2.25 6.73 2.91
N SER A 129 0.98 7.08 3.15
CA SER A 129 -0.10 6.83 2.22
C SER A 129 -0.71 8.11 1.68
N HIS A 130 -0.90 8.16 0.36
CA HIS A 130 -1.35 9.36 -0.33
C HIS A 130 -2.38 9.02 -1.41
N ILE A 131 -3.28 9.96 -1.66
CA ILE A 131 -4.12 10.00 -2.85
C ILE A 131 -3.34 10.76 -3.92
N LEU A 132 -3.15 10.13 -5.09
CA LEU A 132 -2.57 10.75 -6.27
C LEU A 132 -3.67 10.92 -7.33
N ARG A 133 -3.95 12.16 -7.70
CA ARG A 133 -5.00 12.50 -8.67
C ARG A 133 -4.38 12.84 -10.00
N VAL A 134 -4.73 12.08 -11.03
CA VAL A 134 -4.23 12.28 -12.39
C VAL A 134 -5.36 12.78 -13.28
N PRO A 135 -5.19 13.90 -14.02
CA PRO A 135 -6.23 14.39 -14.90
C PRO A 135 -6.40 13.47 -16.10
N PHE A 136 -7.65 13.17 -16.45
CA PHE A 136 -7.95 12.56 -17.74
C PHE A 136 -7.62 13.55 -18.86
N ARG A 137 -7.07 13.05 -19.96
CA ARG A 137 -6.64 13.86 -21.10
C ARG A 137 -7.16 13.27 -22.40
N THR A 138 -7.50 14.15 -23.33
CA THR A 138 -7.79 13.84 -24.72
C THR A 138 -6.86 14.66 -25.60
N GLU A 139 -6.93 14.50 -26.93
CA GLU A 139 -6.19 15.34 -27.88
C GLU A 139 -6.49 16.85 -27.70
N LYS A 140 -7.66 17.19 -27.15
CA LYS A 140 -8.09 18.56 -26.88
C LYS A 140 -7.61 19.11 -25.53
N GLY A 141 -6.83 18.34 -24.77
CA GLY A 141 -6.31 18.72 -23.45
C GLY A 141 -6.99 17.98 -22.28
N VAL A 142 -6.88 18.56 -21.08
CA VAL A 142 -7.46 17.98 -19.85
C VAL A 142 -8.98 17.96 -19.92
N LEU A 143 -9.58 16.81 -19.63
CA LEU A 143 -11.02 16.63 -19.56
C LEU A 143 -11.55 17.29 -18.29
N ARG A 144 -12.07 18.50 -18.47
CA ARG A 144 -12.89 19.22 -17.49
C ARG A 144 -14.28 18.57 -17.45
N GLN A 145 -14.83 18.40 -16.25
CA GLN A 145 -16.10 17.70 -16.06
C GLN A 145 -17.26 18.70 -16.10
#